data_AF-A0A6C0CSP7-F1
#
_entry.id   AF-A0A6C0CSP7-F1
#
_cell.length_a   1.000
_cell.length_b   1.000
_cell.length_c   1.000
_cell.angle_alpha   90.00
_cell.angle_beta   90.00
_cell.angle_gamma   90.00
#
_symmetry.space_group_name_H-M   'P 1'
#
loop_
_entity.id
_entity.type
_entity.pdbx_description
1 polymer ?
#
loop_
_entity_poly.entity_id
_entity_poly.type
_entity_poly.pdbx_seq_one_letter_code
_entity_poly.pdbx_strand_id
1 'polypeptide(L)'
;MDLEDYSDLNGNTMEIDDDCEGHQRYLRLHAIVVELKSSPFYRETSWYDEHYGLLHMYSEHFTNGFSSIHPYITDNTFRWKCLKLDEYIGKLMREYETSRWFNLHNYMVFNKTVIEVVDYITEMDRKTEKEVDSLCDMFKNI
;
A
#
# COMPACT_ATOMS: atom_id res chain seq x y z
N MET A 1 25.61 -14.74 -4.10
CA MET A 1 24.14 -14.83 -4.01
C MET A 1 23.69 -13.92 -5.12
N ASP A 2 23.38 -14.54 -6.25
CA ASP A 2 23.27 -13.86 -7.54
C ASP A 2 21.93 -13.13 -7.60
N LEU A 3 21.99 -11.82 -7.87
CA LEU A 3 20.85 -10.99 -8.20
C LEU A 3 20.44 -11.35 -9.62
N GLU A 4 19.34 -12.08 -9.76
CA GLU A 4 18.70 -12.26 -11.07
C GLU A 4 18.10 -10.93 -11.50
N ASP A 5 18.78 -10.34 -12.50
CA ASP A 5 18.43 -9.16 -13.27
C ASP A 5 17.17 -9.46 -14.11
N TYR A 6 16.00 -8.99 -13.66
CA TYR A 6 14.77 -9.05 -14.45
C TYR A 6 14.75 -7.89 -15.45
N SER A 7 15.54 -8.02 -16.51
CA SER A 7 15.45 -7.13 -17.67
C SER A 7 14.28 -7.56 -18.55
N ASP A 8 13.15 -6.87 -18.45
CA ASP A 8 12.09 -6.96 -19.45
C ASP A 8 12.56 -6.30 -20.77
N LEU A 9 12.38 -7.04 -21.86
CA LEU A 9 12.73 -6.66 -23.23
C LEU A 9 11.79 -5.58 -23.77
N ASN A 10 11.95 -4.36 -23.27
CA ASN A 10 11.59 -3.11 -23.96
C ASN A 10 12.35 -2.00 -23.24
N GLY A 11 13.46 -1.57 -23.83
CA GLY A 11 14.48 -0.69 -23.25
C GLY A 11 14.01 0.73 -22.91
N ASN A 12 13.08 0.84 -21.98
CA ASN A 12 12.92 1.97 -21.07
C ASN A 12 13.08 1.39 -19.67
N THR A 13 14.32 1.25 -19.24
CA THR A 13 14.61 1.12 -17.81
C THR A 13 14.19 2.45 -17.20
N MET A 14 13.01 2.45 -16.58
CA MET A 14 12.58 3.55 -15.75
C MET A 14 13.63 3.66 -14.66
N GLU A 15 14.46 4.70 -14.69
CA GLU A 15 15.21 5.13 -13.51
C GLU A 15 14.15 5.64 -12.53
N ILE A 16 13.45 4.70 -11.88
CA ILE A 16 12.72 4.98 -10.66
C ILE A 16 13.80 5.39 -9.68
N ASP A 17 13.67 6.57 -9.10
CA ASP A 17 14.55 7.03 -8.04
C ASP A 17 14.38 6.05 -6.85
N ASP A 18 15.21 5.00 -6.83
CA ASP A 18 15.14 3.80 -5.98
C ASP A 18 15.21 4.17 -4.47
N ASP A 19 15.50 5.44 -4.18
CA ASP A 19 15.63 6.03 -2.86
C ASP A 19 14.38 6.82 -2.38
N CYS A 20 13.30 6.89 -3.15
CA CYS A 20 12.12 7.64 -2.70
C CYS A 20 11.28 6.85 -1.67
N GLU A 21 10.88 7.53 -0.59
CA GLU A 21 10.12 6.94 0.53
C GLU A 21 8.83 6.23 0.07
N GLY A 22 8.15 6.76 -0.95
CA GLY A 22 6.95 6.17 -1.52
C GLY A 22 7.18 4.80 -2.16
N HIS A 23 8.30 4.64 -2.87
CA HIS A 23 8.68 3.37 -3.48
C HIS A 23 8.99 2.32 -2.39
N GLN A 24 9.72 2.70 -1.35
CA GLN A 24 10.02 1.81 -0.22
C GLN A 24 8.75 1.37 0.53
N ARG A 25 7.77 2.27 0.71
CA ARG A 25 6.46 1.93 1.31
C ARG A 25 5.70 0.95 0.41
N TYR A 26 5.72 1.14 -0.90
CA TYR A 26 5.09 0.23 -1.85
C TYR A 26 5.73 -1.17 -1.83
N LEU A 27 7.06 -1.26 -1.85
CA LEU A 27 7.79 -2.53 -1.73
C LEU A 27 7.47 -3.25 -0.40
N ARG A 28 7.34 -2.49 0.70
CA ARG A 28 6.95 -3.05 2.00
C ARG A 28 5.58 -3.71 1.96
N LEU A 29 4.58 -3.10 1.31
CA LEU A 29 3.24 -3.69 1.16
C LEU A 29 3.32 -5.05 0.46
N HIS A 30 4.11 -5.14 -0.61
CA HIS A 30 4.33 -6.40 -1.34
C HIS A 30 5.01 -7.45 -0.46
N ALA A 31 6.07 -7.07 0.27
CA ALA A 31 6.76 -7.96 1.19
C ALA A 31 5.82 -8.53 2.26
N ILE A 32 4.95 -7.70 2.85
CA ILE A 32 3.93 -8.12 3.81
C ILE A 32 2.97 -9.13 3.19
N VAL A 33 2.49 -8.88 1.95
CA VAL A 33 1.60 -9.82 1.27
C VAL A 33 2.26 -11.17 1.01
N VAL A 34 3.55 -11.18 0.65
CA VAL A 34 4.33 -12.41 0.46
C VAL A 34 4.49 -13.15 1.80
N GLU A 35 4.84 -12.43 2.86
CA GLU A 35 5.02 -12.98 4.20
C GLU A 35 3.73 -13.63 4.76
N LEU A 36 2.58 -12.97 4.57
CA LEU A 36 1.29 -13.48 5.02
C LEU A 36 0.82 -14.70 4.22
N LYS A 37 1.23 -14.83 2.95
CA LYS A 37 0.94 -16.01 2.13
C LYS A 37 1.82 -17.20 2.50
N SER A 38 3.08 -16.97 2.84
CA SER A 38 4.05 -18.03 3.13
C SER A 38 3.91 -18.60 4.54
N SER A 39 3.43 -17.82 5.50
CA SER A 39 3.19 -18.26 6.88
C SER A 39 1.76 -17.90 7.34
N PRO A 40 0.79 -18.81 7.16
CA PRO A 40 -0.62 -18.56 7.46
C PRO A 40 -0.97 -18.69 8.96
N PHE A 41 0.00 -18.95 9.83
CA PHE A 41 -0.24 -19.24 11.24
C PHE A 41 0.38 -18.20 12.18
N TYR A 42 -0.14 -18.22 13.41
CA TYR A 42 0.14 -17.37 14.57
C TYR A 42 1.38 -16.46 14.49
N ARG A 43 1.15 -15.16 14.75
CA ARG A 43 2.20 -14.14 14.86
C ARG A 43 2.44 -13.80 16.32
N GLU A 44 3.68 -13.55 16.67
CA GLU A 44 4.03 -13.03 17.99
C GLU A 44 3.45 -11.63 18.20
N THR A 45 3.20 -11.25 19.45
CA THR A 45 2.66 -9.92 19.78
C THR A 45 3.52 -8.79 19.24
N SER A 46 4.85 -8.93 19.25
CA SER A 46 5.80 -7.96 18.69
C SER A 46 5.55 -7.66 17.21
N TRP A 47 5.17 -8.68 16.44
CA TRP A 47 4.80 -8.52 15.04
C TRP A 47 3.52 -7.67 14.91
N TYR A 48 2.50 -7.92 15.74
CA TYR A 48 1.30 -7.09 15.73
C TYR A 48 1.59 -5.66 16.16
N ASP A 49 2.49 -5.45 17.14
CA ASP A 49 2.90 -4.12 17.60
C ASP A 49 3.56 -3.32 16.45
N GLU A 50 4.49 -3.95 15.71
CA GLU A 50 5.15 -3.34 14.54
C GLU A 50 4.15 -2.99 13.44
N HIS A 51 3.29 -3.94 13.08
CA HIS A 51 2.33 -3.75 11.99
C HIS A 51 1.18 -2.80 12.36
N TYR A 52 0.82 -2.69 13.65
CA TYR A 52 -0.07 -1.63 14.12
C TYR A 52 0.59 -0.26 13.97
N GLY A 53 1.89 -0.15 14.21
CA GLY A 53 2.65 1.07 13.91
C GLY A 53 2.55 1.49 12.43
N LEU A 54 2.56 0.54 11.50
CA LEU A 54 2.34 0.80 10.08
C LEU A 54 0.91 1.27 9.77
N LEU A 55 -0.10 0.61 10.37
CA LEU A 55 -1.50 1.04 10.22
C LEU A 55 -1.70 2.47 10.74
N HIS A 56 -1.11 2.80 11.90
CA HIS A 56 -1.15 4.14 12.45
C HIS A 56 -0.51 5.17 11.53
N MET A 57 0.70 4.87 11.03
CA MET A 57 1.38 5.72 10.05
C MET A 57 0.51 6.01 8.82
N TYR A 58 -0.14 4.97 8.25
CA TYR A 58 -1.01 5.17 7.10
C TYR A 58 -2.27 5.98 7.44
N SER A 59 -2.87 5.74 8.61
CA SER A 59 -4.04 6.52 9.06
C SER A 59 -3.71 7.99 9.28
N GLU A 60 -2.51 8.31 9.78
CA GLU A 60 -2.07 9.69 9.97
C GLU A 60 -1.67 10.34 8.64
N HIS A 61 -1.06 9.58 7.73
CA HIS A 61 -0.69 10.05 6.40
C HIS A 61 -1.92 10.46 5.59
N PHE A 62 -2.97 9.66 5.61
CA PHE A 62 -4.24 9.94 4.93
C PHE A 62 -5.26 10.54 5.91
N THR A 63 -5.01 11.77 6.35
CA THR A 63 -5.84 12.47 7.38
C THR A 63 -7.35 12.54 7.06
N ASN A 64 -7.71 12.62 5.78
CA ASN A 64 -9.11 12.62 5.32
C ASN A 64 -9.59 11.24 4.84
N GLY A 65 -8.83 10.19 5.13
CA GLY A 65 -9.05 8.82 4.67
C GLY A 65 -8.52 8.55 3.26
N PHE A 66 -8.47 7.27 2.90
CA PHE A 66 -8.15 6.82 1.55
C PHE A 66 -9.19 7.27 0.54
N SER A 67 -10.46 7.43 0.94
CA SER A 67 -11.52 7.95 0.08
C SER A 67 -11.24 9.34 -0.51
N SER A 68 -10.39 10.15 0.14
CA SER A 68 -9.98 11.47 -0.38
C SER A 68 -8.83 11.42 -1.38
N ILE A 69 -8.22 10.26 -1.62
CA ILE A 69 -7.08 10.11 -2.53
C ILE A 69 -7.50 10.43 -3.98
N HIS A 70 -6.76 11.33 -4.64
CA HIS A 70 -6.97 11.77 -6.03
C HIS A 70 -8.45 11.99 -6.40
N PRO A 71 -9.17 12.94 -5.77
CA PRO A 71 -10.63 13.04 -5.83
C PRO A 71 -11.21 13.23 -7.24
N TYR A 72 -10.37 13.63 -8.20
CA TYR A 72 -10.73 13.76 -9.61
C TYR A 72 -10.89 12.43 -10.35
N ILE A 73 -10.36 11.31 -9.83
CA ILE A 73 -10.56 9.98 -10.42
C ILE A 73 -11.96 9.50 -10.07
N THR A 74 -12.90 9.53 -11.01
CA THR A 74 -14.31 9.14 -10.78
C THR A 74 -14.61 7.66 -11.05
N ASP A 75 -13.59 6.84 -11.31
CA ASP A 75 -13.76 5.41 -11.55
C ASP A 75 -14.38 4.72 -10.33
N ASN A 76 -15.51 4.04 -10.53
CA ASN A 76 -16.28 3.44 -9.44
C ASN A 76 -15.51 2.34 -8.73
N THR A 77 -14.70 1.57 -9.45
CA THR A 77 -13.90 0.48 -8.88
C THR A 77 -12.82 1.05 -7.98
N PHE A 78 -12.11 2.06 -8.44
CA PHE A 78 -11.12 2.80 -7.67
C PHE A 78 -11.73 3.42 -6.41
N ARG A 79 -12.85 4.15 -6.55
CA ARG A 79 -13.54 4.79 -5.41
C ARG A 79 -13.98 3.79 -4.36
N TRP A 80 -14.55 2.66 -4.81
CA TRP A 80 -14.97 1.61 -3.90
C TRP A 80 -13.80 0.96 -3.16
N LYS A 81 -12.65 0.76 -3.83
CA LYS A 81 -11.43 0.29 -3.17
C LYS A 81 -10.94 1.26 -2.10
N CYS A 82 -10.94 2.57 -2.39
CA CYS A 82 -10.56 3.59 -1.41
C CYS A 82 -11.48 3.60 -0.19
N LEU A 83 -12.80 3.51 -0.39
CA LEU A 83 -13.76 3.39 0.72
C LEU A 83 -13.52 2.12 1.55
N LYS A 84 -13.23 1.00 0.89
CA LYS A 84 -12.88 -0.24 1.60
C LYS A 84 -11.62 -0.13 2.44
N LEU A 85 -10.61 0.62 1.97
CA LEU A 85 -9.40 0.84 2.75
C LEU A 85 -9.70 1.57 4.05
N ASP A 86 -10.59 2.58 4.03
CA ASP A 86 -11.07 3.28 5.24
C ASP A 86 -11.78 2.33 6.22
N GLU A 87 -12.62 1.43 5.70
CA GLU A 87 -13.29 0.43 6.54
C GLU A 87 -12.29 -0.57 7.15
N TYR A 88 -11.33 -1.06 6.35
CA TYR A 88 -10.34 -2.03 6.79
C TYR A 88 -9.39 -1.45 7.82
N ILE A 89 -8.81 -0.26 7.59
CA ILE A 89 -7.84 0.33 8.51
C ILE A 89 -8.50 0.59 9.87
N GLY A 90 -9.70 1.17 9.89
CA GLY A 90 -10.44 1.41 11.13
C GLY A 90 -10.83 0.11 11.84
N LYS A 91 -11.14 -0.97 11.10
CA LYS A 91 -11.42 -2.28 11.70
C LYS A 91 -10.18 -2.89 12.33
N LEU A 92 -9.06 -2.91 11.61
CA LEU A 92 -7.80 -3.51 12.05
C LEU A 92 -7.23 -2.79 13.27
N MET A 93 -7.28 -1.45 13.28
CA MET A 93 -6.84 -0.64 14.41
C MET A 93 -7.67 -0.93 15.67
N ARG A 94 -9.02 -0.97 15.55
CA ARG A 94 -9.89 -1.31 16.69
C ARG A 94 -9.67 -2.72 17.21
N GLU A 95 -9.47 -3.71 16.33
CA GLU A 95 -9.17 -5.09 16.73
C GLU A 95 -7.90 -5.14 17.58
N TYR A 96 -6.84 -4.45 17.13
CA TYR A 96 -5.59 -4.35 17.87
C TYR A 96 -5.73 -3.60 19.20
N GLU A 97 -6.39 -2.44 19.23
CA GLU A 97 -6.61 -1.68 20.46
C GLU A 97 -7.38 -2.48 21.52
N THR A 98 -8.26 -3.38 21.08
CA THR A 98 -9.07 -4.20 21.98
C THR A 98 -8.33 -5.44 22.47
N SER A 99 -7.61 -6.13 21.58
CA SER A 99 -7.10 -7.48 21.85
C SER A 99 -5.60 -7.65 21.64
N ARG A 100 -4.91 -6.62 21.16
CA ARG A 100 -3.49 -6.61 20.75
C ARG A 100 -3.16 -7.61 19.63
N TRP A 101 -4.16 -7.96 18.82
CA TRP A 101 -4.03 -8.71 17.58
C TRP A 101 -5.14 -8.27 16.61
N PHE A 102 -4.94 -8.47 15.31
CA PHE A 102 -5.96 -8.23 14.29
C PHE A 102 -6.05 -9.40 13.32
N ASN A 103 -7.17 -9.51 12.61
CA ASN A 103 -7.40 -10.60 11.69
C ASN A 103 -6.44 -10.52 10.48
N LEU A 104 -5.53 -11.49 10.37
CA LEU A 104 -4.51 -11.53 9.31
C LEU A 104 -5.08 -11.59 7.89
N HIS A 105 -6.26 -12.20 7.70
CA HIS A 105 -6.92 -12.22 6.39
C HIS A 105 -7.38 -10.81 6.00
N ASN A 106 -8.05 -10.08 6.90
CA ASN A 106 -8.44 -8.69 6.66
C ASN A 106 -7.20 -7.81 6.41
N TYR A 107 -6.11 -8.03 7.16
CA TYR A 107 -4.86 -7.29 6.95
C TYR A 107 -4.23 -7.60 5.59
N MET A 108 -4.21 -8.86 5.15
CA MET A 108 -3.75 -9.21 3.81
C MET A 108 -4.61 -8.55 2.73
N VAL A 109 -5.94 -8.55 2.88
CA VAL A 109 -6.84 -7.90 1.92
C VAL A 109 -6.62 -6.39 1.90
N PHE A 110 -6.41 -5.76 3.04
CA PHE A 110 -6.04 -4.35 3.13
C PHE A 110 -4.79 -4.05 2.31
N ASN A 111 -3.66 -4.73 2.58
CA ASN A 111 -2.40 -4.47 1.89
C ASN A 111 -2.50 -4.68 0.37
N LYS A 112 -3.19 -5.74 -0.08
CA LYS A 112 -3.47 -5.95 -1.52
C LYS A 112 -4.29 -4.83 -2.12
N THR A 113 -5.30 -4.34 -1.40
CA THR A 113 -6.16 -3.26 -1.87
C THR A 113 -5.38 -1.95 -1.99
N VAL A 114 -4.43 -1.67 -1.07
CA VAL A 114 -3.54 -0.50 -1.16
C VAL A 114 -2.68 -0.61 -2.42
N ILE A 115 -2.05 -1.76 -2.66
CA ILE A 115 -1.26 -2.02 -3.89
C ILE A 115 -2.11 -1.75 -5.14
N GLU A 116 -3.33 -2.30 -5.20
CA GLU A 116 -4.21 -2.10 -6.35
C GLU A 116 -4.61 -0.62 -6.57
N VAL A 117 -4.71 0.18 -5.51
CA VAL A 117 -4.96 1.62 -5.60
C VAL A 117 -3.73 2.34 -6.14
N VAL A 118 -2.54 2.02 -5.62
CA VAL A 118 -1.27 2.60 -6.07
C VAL A 118 -1.02 2.28 -7.55
N ASP A 119 -1.19 1.01 -7.95
CA ASP A 119 -1.00 0.55 -9.33
C ASP A 119 -1.96 1.28 -10.29
N TYR A 120 -3.20 1.51 -9.85
CA TYR A 120 -4.18 2.23 -10.65
C TYR A 120 -3.77 3.69 -10.88
N ILE A 121 -3.33 4.38 -9.83
CA ILE A 121 -2.88 5.78 -9.93
C ILE A 121 -1.65 5.88 -10.85
N THR A 122 -0.68 4.99 -10.64
CA THR A 122 0.55 4.96 -11.44
C THR A 122 0.24 4.73 -12.93
N GLU A 123 -0.68 3.82 -13.24
CA GLU A 123 -1.10 3.56 -14.62
C GLU A 123 -1.89 4.72 -15.24
N MET A 124 -2.68 5.44 -14.43
CA MET A 124 -3.40 6.64 -14.85
C MET A 124 -2.45 7.80 -15.18
N ASP A 125 -1.43 8.01 -14.36
CA ASP A 125 -0.43 9.05 -14.59
C ASP A 125 0.39 8.74 -15.84
N ARG A 126 0.77 7.47 -16.05
CA ARG A 126 1.43 7.01 -17.29
C ARG A 126 0.59 7.29 -18.54
N LYS A 127 -0.74 7.12 -18.46
CA LYS A 127 -1.65 7.38 -19.59
C LYS A 127 -1.90 8.85 -19.88
N THR A 128 -1.61 9.74 -18.92
CA THR A 128 -1.92 11.17 -19.04
C THR A 128 -0.70 12.04 -19.36
N GLU A 129 0.45 11.43 -19.66
CA GLU A 129 1.74 12.11 -19.97
C GLU A 129 2.13 13.16 -18.90
N LYS A 130 1.64 13.01 -17.67
CA LYS A 130 2.14 13.76 -16.53
C LYS A 130 3.35 13.00 -15.98
N GLU A 131 4.54 13.46 -16.34
CA GLU A 131 5.81 13.03 -15.73
C GLU A 131 5.89 13.54 -14.28
N VAL A 132 5.06 12.98 -13.42
CA VAL A 132 5.16 13.18 -11.98
C VAL A 132 5.40 11.82 -11.38
N ASP A 133 6.39 11.75 -10.51
CA ASP A 133 6.86 10.53 -9.86
C ASP A 133 5.77 10.01 -8.89
N SER A 134 4.74 9.40 -9.50
CA SER A 134 3.39 9.15 -8.97
C SER A 134 3.37 8.41 -7.63
N LEU A 135 4.27 7.43 -7.51
CA LEU A 135 4.49 6.66 -6.29
C LEU A 135 5.02 7.53 -5.16
N CYS A 136 6.01 8.35 -5.47
CA CYS A 136 6.57 9.26 -4.49
C CYS A 136 5.53 10.30 -4.11
N ASP A 137 4.78 10.85 -5.06
CA ASP A 137 3.77 11.88 -4.83
C ASP A 137 2.56 11.42 -3.99
N MET A 138 2.07 10.20 -4.22
CA MET A 138 1.04 9.58 -3.39
C MET A 138 1.46 9.52 -1.91
N PHE A 139 2.76 9.37 -1.66
CA PHE A 139 3.32 9.33 -0.32
C PHE A 139 4.08 10.62 0.09
N LYS A 140 4.18 11.65 -0.75
CA LYS A 140 4.96 12.89 -0.51
C LYS A 140 4.09 14.11 -0.17
N ASN A 141 2.87 14.26 -0.72
CA ASN A 141 2.21 15.57 -0.72
C ASN A 141 0.92 15.66 0.11
N ILE A 142 0.97 16.54 1.12
CA ILE A 142 -0.15 17.28 1.72
C ILE A 142 -0.43 18.50 0.83
#